data_AF-A0A090YSS4-F1
#
_entry.id   AF-A0A090YSS4-F1
#
_cell.length_a   1.000
_cell.length_b   1.000
_cell.length_c   1.000
_cell.angle_alpha   90.00
_cell.angle_beta   90.00
_cell.angle_gamma   90.00
#
_symmetry.space_group_name_H-M   'P 1'
#
loop_
_entity.id
_entity.type
_entity.pdbx_description
1 polymer ?
#
loop_
_entity_poly.entity_id
_entity_poly.type
_entity_poly.pdbx_seq_one_letter_code
_entity_poly.pdbx_strand_id
1 'polypeptide(L)'
;MIYALVNIGISVLIGIIFILSALIHRKNPPTDINAAYGYRMKRSMKNKELCGTGNQYSAEVMKQNRFFMIVIGSVISILFRCPHTIIAIISVMLLLFVHLFIKVEKRLRAIEEG
;
A
#
# COMPACT_ATOMS: atom_id res chain seq x y z
N MET A 1 -7.63 14.40 -26.06
CA MET A 1 -8.86 13.88 -25.42
C MET A 1 -8.75 12.39 -25.07
N ILE A 2 -8.36 11.53 -26.01
CA ILE A 2 -8.16 10.08 -25.80
C ILE A 2 -7.22 9.75 -24.63
N TYR A 3 -6.06 10.41 -24.52
CA TYR A 3 -5.10 10.14 -23.44
C TYR A 3 -5.64 10.42 -22.03
N ALA A 4 -6.48 11.45 -21.88
CA ALA A 4 -7.11 11.75 -20.60
C ALA A 4 -8.10 10.64 -20.21
N LEU A 5 -8.89 10.16 -21.16
CA LEU A 5 -9.85 9.07 -20.94
C LEU A 5 -9.14 7.76 -20.56
N VAL A 6 -8.03 7.44 -21.24
CA VAL A 6 -7.20 6.26 -20.98
C VAL A 6 -6.56 6.35 -19.59
N ASN A 7 -5.98 7.50 -19.22
CA ASN A 7 -5.37 7.70 -17.91
C ASN A 7 -6.39 7.60 -16.77
N ILE A 8 -7.59 8.15 -16.96
CA ILE A 8 -8.69 8.03 -15.99
C ILE A 8 -9.12 6.57 -15.86
N GLY A 9 -9.30 5.85 -16.96
CA GLY A 9 -9.66 4.43 -16.95
C GLY A 9 -8.64 3.57 -16.21
N ILE A 10 -7.35 3.78 -16.46
CA ILE A 10 -6.25 3.08 -15.77
C ILE A 10 -6.24 3.43 -14.28
N SER A 11 -6.42 4.71 -13.91
CA SER A 11 -6.43 5.15 -12.51
C SER A 11 -7.60 4.55 -11.72
N VAL A 12 -8.79 4.47 -12.33
CA VAL A 12 -9.97 3.83 -11.74
C VAL A 12 -9.75 2.33 -11.56
N LEU A 13 -9.19 1.65 -12.57
CA LEU A 13 -8.87 0.22 -12.50
C LEU A 13 -7.89 -0.08 -11.36
N ILE A 14 -6.80 0.71 -11.26
CA ILE A 14 -5.85 0.61 -10.15
C ILE A 14 -6.56 0.84 -8.81
N GLY A 15 -7.39 1.88 -8.71
CA GLY A 15 -8.19 2.15 -7.51
C GLY A 15 -9.05 0.94 -7.09
N ILE A 16 -9.75 0.30 -8.03
CA ILE A 16 -10.58 -0.89 -7.77
C ILE A 16 -9.73 -2.08 -7.29
N ILE A 17 -8.60 -2.35 -7.96
CA ILE A 17 -7.68 -3.42 -7.54
C ILE A 17 -7.21 -3.18 -6.11
N PHE A 18 -6.86 -1.93 -5.79
CA PHE A 18 -6.50 -1.57 -4.44
C PHE A 18 -7.68 -1.74 -3.49
N ILE A 19 -8.93 -1.40 -3.86
CA ILE A 19 -10.15 -1.60 -3.05
C ILE A 19 -10.40 -3.08 -2.73
N LEU A 20 -10.22 -3.95 -3.70
CA LEU A 20 -10.35 -5.40 -3.53
C LEU A 20 -9.23 -5.96 -2.63
N SER A 21 -7.99 -5.52 -2.82
CA SER A 21 -6.84 -6.06 -2.08
C SER A 21 -6.96 -5.87 -0.57
N ALA A 22 -7.30 -4.67 -0.07
CA ALA A 22 -7.53 -4.47 1.37
C ALA A 22 -8.91 -4.95 1.88
N LEU A 23 -9.89 -5.26 1.02
CA LEU A 23 -11.05 -6.05 1.45
C LEU A 23 -10.63 -7.49 1.78
N ILE A 24 -9.81 -8.10 0.94
CA ILE A 24 -9.23 -9.42 1.17
C ILE A 24 -8.34 -9.41 2.41
N HIS A 25 -7.46 -8.41 2.54
CA HIS A 25 -6.57 -8.25 3.69
C HIS A 25 -7.32 -8.04 5.02
N ARG A 26 -8.51 -7.43 4.98
CA ARG A 26 -9.38 -7.25 6.18
C ARG A 26 -10.09 -8.53 6.58
N LYS A 27 -10.45 -9.39 5.62
CA LYS A 27 -11.25 -10.59 5.89
C LYS A 27 -10.41 -11.72 6.50
N ASN A 28 -9.13 -11.84 6.11
CA ASN A 28 -8.22 -12.90 6.59
C ASN A 28 -6.88 -12.31 7.08
N PRO A 29 -6.85 -11.62 8.23
CA PRO A 29 -5.56 -11.24 8.83
C PRO A 29 -4.76 -12.52 9.13
N PRO A 30 -3.46 -12.59 8.78
CA PRO A 30 -2.64 -13.77 9.06
C PRO A 30 -2.47 -13.91 10.58
N THR A 31 -3.08 -14.95 11.15
CA THR A 31 -3.09 -15.24 12.59
C THR A 31 -1.80 -15.88 13.09
N ASP A 32 -0.98 -16.43 12.19
CA ASP A 32 0.27 -17.13 12.49
C ASP A 32 1.45 -16.64 11.62
N ILE A 33 2.67 -16.94 12.07
CA ILE A 33 3.91 -16.71 11.32
C ILE A 33 3.93 -17.65 10.10
N ASN A 34 3.32 -17.24 8.99
CA ASN A 34 3.28 -18.06 7.78
C ASN A 34 4.24 -17.55 6.71
N ALA A 35 5.38 -18.19 6.46
CA ALA A 35 6.39 -17.76 5.45
C ALA A 35 5.82 -17.31 4.09
N ALA A 36 4.66 -17.83 3.66
CA ALA A 36 4.02 -17.53 2.39
C ALA A 36 2.98 -16.37 2.41
N TYR A 37 2.49 -15.91 3.57
CA TYR A 37 1.36 -14.96 3.62
C TYR A 37 1.44 -13.95 4.77
N GLY A 38 1.37 -12.65 4.46
CA GLY A 38 1.45 -11.55 5.44
C GLY A 38 2.71 -10.69 5.26
N TYR A 39 2.95 -9.75 6.17
CA TYR A 39 4.09 -8.85 6.19
C TYR A 39 5.39 -9.61 6.52
N ARG A 40 6.33 -9.69 5.58
CA ARG A 40 7.47 -10.64 5.61
C ARG A 40 8.80 -10.07 6.11
N MET A 41 8.83 -8.84 6.62
CA MET A 41 10.13 -8.26 7.01
C MET A 41 10.76 -8.98 8.21
N LYS A 42 12.10 -8.95 8.27
CA LYS A 42 12.91 -9.72 9.24
C LYS A 42 12.43 -9.57 10.67
N ARG A 43 12.10 -8.35 11.12
CA ARG A 43 11.60 -8.09 12.48
C ARG A 43 10.23 -8.68 12.73
N SER A 44 9.33 -8.60 11.75
CA SER A 44 7.97 -9.14 11.84
C SER A 44 7.95 -10.66 11.97
N MET A 45 9.00 -11.36 11.57
CA MET A 45 9.06 -12.83 11.61
C MET A 45 9.73 -13.39 12.87
N LYS A 46 10.20 -12.53 13.79
CA LYS A 46 10.92 -12.99 15.00
C LYS A 46 10.05 -13.68 16.03
N ASN A 47 8.83 -13.19 16.24
CA ASN A 47 7.88 -13.75 17.21
C ASN A 47 6.43 -13.53 16.75
N LYS A 48 5.48 -14.31 17.28
CA LYS A 48 4.05 -14.23 16.92
C LYS A 48 3.46 -12.85 17.21
N GLU A 49 3.88 -12.21 18.30
CA GLU A 49 3.45 -10.85 18.65
C GLU A 49 3.89 -9.81 17.62
N LEU A 50 5.17 -9.83 17.23
CA LEU A 50 5.72 -8.95 16.19
C LEU A 50 5.09 -9.24 14.82
N CYS A 51 4.79 -10.51 14.53
CA CYS A 51 4.10 -10.92 13.30
C CYS A 51 2.67 -10.40 13.25
N GLY A 52 1.91 -10.57 14.33
CA GLY A 52 0.55 -10.05 14.45
C GLY A 52 0.53 -8.53 14.34
N THR A 53 1.44 -7.85 15.05
CA THR A 53 1.52 -6.39 15.03
C THR A 53 1.97 -5.85 13.66
N GLY A 54 2.94 -6.50 13.01
CA GLY A 54 3.39 -6.17 11.66
C GLY A 54 2.27 -6.31 10.63
N ASN A 55 1.53 -7.42 10.66
CA ASN A 55 0.39 -7.65 9.78
C ASN A 55 -0.72 -6.62 10.01
N GLN A 56 -1.11 -6.40 11.28
CA GLN A 56 -2.19 -5.47 11.62
C GLN A 56 -1.81 -4.03 11.25
N TYR A 57 -0.59 -3.59 11.58
CA TYR A 57 -0.16 -2.24 11.29
C TYR A 57 0.08 -2.00 9.80
N SER A 58 0.66 -2.97 9.09
CA SER A 58 0.78 -2.91 7.64
C SER A 58 -0.59 -2.78 6.97
N ALA A 59 -1.59 -3.54 7.41
CA ALA A 59 -2.94 -3.45 6.89
C ALA A 59 -3.58 -2.06 7.15
N GLU A 60 -3.37 -1.49 8.33
CA GLU A 60 -3.87 -0.14 8.67
C GLU A 60 -3.21 0.94 7.81
N VAL A 61 -1.88 0.90 7.65
CA VAL A 61 -1.15 1.85 6.79
C VAL A 61 -1.56 1.68 5.32
N MET A 62 -1.76 0.45 4.86
CA MET A 62 -2.21 0.16 3.49
C MET A 62 -3.63 0.65 3.22
N LYS A 63 -4.52 0.56 4.22
CA LYS A 63 -5.88 1.12 4.16
C LYS A 63 -5.86 2.64 4.06
N GLN A 64 -5.00 3.33 4.83
CA GLN A 64 -4.82 4.78 4.75
C GLN A 64 -4.22 5.20 3.40
N ASN A 65 -3.18 4.51 2.93
CA ASN A 65 -2.53 4.80 1.66
C ASN A 65 -3.48 4.68 0.46
N ARG A 66 -4.46 3.78 0.48
CA ARG A 66 -5.43 3.61 -0.61
C ARG A 66 -6.18 4.90 -0.93
N PHE A 67 -6.65 5.62 0.09
CA PHE A 67 -7.38 6.88 -0.12
C PHE A 67 -6.45 7.96 -0.70
N PHE A 68 -5.23 8.08 -0.15
CA PHE A 68 -4.21 8.98 -0.67
C PHE A 68 -3.87 8.69 -2.13
N MET A 69 -3.76 7.41 -2.52
CA MET A 69 -3.46 7.03 -3.90
C MET A 69 -4.56 7.45 -4.88
N ILE A 70 -5.84 7.27 -4.52
CA ILE A 70 -6.96 7.65 -5.39
C ILE A 70 -7.02 9.18 -5.56
N VAL A 71 -6.86 9.92 -4.46
CA VAL A 71 -6.89 11.39 -4.47
C VAL A 71 -5.71 11.95 -5.25
N ILE A 72 -4.48 11.55 -4.92
CA ILE A 72 -3.26 12.04 -5.58
C ILE A 72 -3.24 11.64 -7.05
N GLY A 73 -3.61 10.39 -7.38
CA GLY A 73 -3.68 9.93 -8.77
C GLY A 73 -4.70 10.69 -9.61
N SER A 74 -5.87 11.01 -9.04
CA SER A 74 -6.88 11.84 -9.72
C SER A 74 -6.41 13.29 -9.92
N VAL A 75 -5.83 13.90 -8.89
CA VAL A 75 -5.33 15.28 -8.97
C VAL A 75 -4.22 15.40 -10.02
N ILE A 76 -3.24 14.49 -10.01
CA ILE A 76 -2.14 14.48 -11.00
C ILE A 76 -2.70 14.28 -12.42
N SER A 77 -3.68 13.38 -12.59
CA SER A 77 -4.29 13.11 -13.91
C SER A 77 -5.09 14.29 -14.45
N ILE A 78 -5.70 15.11 -13.57
CA ILE A 78 -6.42 16.32 -13.97
C ILE A 78 -5.44 17.44 -14.30
N LEU A 79 -4.41 17.61 -13.47
CA LEU A 79 -3.43 18.70 -13.57
C LEU A 79 -2.48 18.53 -14.75
N PHE A 80 -2.10 17.28 -15.05
CA PHE A 80 -1.22 16.95 -16.16
C PHE A 80 -1.96 16.04 -17.15
N ARG A 81 -2.14 16.50 -18.40
CA ARG A 81 -2.75 15.74 -19.50
C ARG A 81 -1.70 15.24 -20.50
N CYS A 82 -0.53 14.87 -20.00
CA CYS A 82 0.59 14.40 -20.81
C CYS A 82 0.71 12.87 -20.76
N PRO A 83 1.31 12.22 -21.78
CA PRO A 83 1.52 10.77 -21.77
C PRO A 83 2.47 10.30 -20.65
N HIS A 84 3.33 11.19 -20.14
CA HIS A 84 4.31 10.88 -19.09
C HIS A 84 3.72 10.86 -17.67
N THR A 85 2.44 11.19 -17.50
CA THR A 85 1.82 11.25 -16.16
C THR A 85 1.65 9.88 -15.52
N ILE A 86 1.49 8.83 -16.33
CA ILE A 86 1.47 7.45 -15.85
C ILE A 86 2.78 7.13 -15.10
N ILE A 87 3.93 7.57 -15.63
CA ILE A 87 5.24 7.35 -15.00
C ILE A 87 5.31 8.06 -13.65
N ALA A 88 4.79 9.29 -13.57
CA ALA A 88 4.71 10.04 -12.32
C ALA A 88 3.77 9.39 -11.29
N ILE A 89 2.64 8.82 -11.75
CA ILE A 89 1.73 8.07 -10.87
C ILE A 89 2.45 6.82 -10.33
N ILE A 90 3.07 6.03 -11.19
CA ILE A 90 3.80 4.81 -10.79
C ILE A 90 4.94 5.13 -9.82
N SER A 91 5.70 6.21 -10.05
CA SER A 91 6.79 6.60 -9.15
C SER A 91 6.28 7.00 -7.76
N VAL A 92 5.18 7.75 -7.68
CA VAL A 92 4.50 8.08 -6.42
C VAL A 92 3.98 6.83 -5.72
N MET A 93 3.40 5.88 -6.48
CA MET A 93 2.95 4.60 -5.92
C MET A 93 4.11 3.83 -5.27
N LEU A 94 5.25 3.73 -5.96
CA LEU A 94 6.43 3.04 -5.46
C LEU A 94 6.96 3.70 -4.16
N LEU A 95 7.00 5.03 -4.12
CA LEU A 95 7.40 5.78 -2.92
C LEU A 95 6.48 5.50 -1.72
N LEU A 96 5.16 5.44 -1.94
CA LEU A 96 4.19 5.11 -0.88
C LEU A 96 4.36 3.68 -0.35
N PHE A 97 4.71 2.73 -1.22
CA PHE A 97 5.05 1.36 -0.82
C PHE A 97 6.31 1.33 0.06
N VAL A 98 7.39 1.99 -0.37
CA VAL A 98 8.63 2.06 0.41
C VAL A 98 8.38 2.72 1.77
N HIS A 99 7.61 3.82 1.79
CA HIS A 99 7.23 4.50 3.02
C HIS A 99 6.44 3.59 3.98
N LEU A 100 5.54 2.74 3.47
CA LEU A 100 4.84 1.74 4.27
C LEU A 100 5.82 0.78 4.96
N PHE A 101 6.77 0.20 4.22
CA PHE A 101 7.78 -0.70 4.80
C PHE A 101 8.59 -0.02 5.90
N ILE A 102 9.06 1.21 5.66
CA ILE A 102 9.85 1.96 6.65
C ILE A 102 9.01 2.24 7.91
N LYS A 103 7.76 2.68 7.75
CA LYS A 103 6.87 3.01 8.87
C LYS A 103 6.56 1.77 9.73
N VAL A 104 6.30 0.63 9.09
CA VAL A 104 6.04 -0.62 9.78
C VAL A 104 7.30 -1.13 10.49
N GLU A 105 8.46 -1.15 9.83
CA GLU A 105 9.72 -1.57 10.45
C GLU A 105 10.14 -0.67 11.63
N LYS A 106 9.90 0.65 11.54
CA LYS A 106 10.15 1.57 12.66
C LYS A 106 9.26 1.25 13.86
N ARG A 107 7.98 0.93 13.63
CA ARG A 107 7.07 0.56 14.73
C ARG A 107 7.49 -0.76 15.37
N LEU A 108 7.86 -1.76 14.56
CA LEU A 108 8.31 -3.06 15.08
C LEU A 108 9.61 -2.93 15.87
N ARG A 109 10.53 -2.08 15.41
CA ARG A 109 11.75 -1.77 16.17
C ARG A 109 11.45 -1.20 17.56
N ALA A 110 10.50 -0.26 17.63
CA ALA A 110 10.13 0.37 18.90
C ALA A 110 9.51 -0.62 19.90
N ILE A 111 8.81 -1.65 19.40
CA ILE A 111 8.25 -2.73 20.23
C ILE A 111 9.34 -3.74 20.63
N GLU A 112 10.35 -3.95 19.78
CA GLU A 112 11.46 -4.86 20.06
C GLU A 112 12.45 -4.28 21.08
N GLU A 113 12.62 -2.96 21.11
CA GLU A 113 13.57 -2.25 21.98
C GLU A 113 12.97 -1.73 23.30
N GLY A 114 11.64 -1.78 23.46
CA GLY A 114 10.91 -1.32 24.65
C GLY A 114 10.42 -2.48 25.50
#